data_AF-A0A7J4UKI2-F1
#
_entry.id   AF-A0A7J4UKI2-F1
#
_cell.length_a   1.000
_cell.length_b   1.000
_cell.length_c   1.000
_cell.angle_alpha   90.00
_cell.angle_beta   90.00
_cell.angle_gamma   90.00
#
_symmetry.space_group_name_H-M   'P 1'
#
loop_
_entity.id
_entity.type
_entity.pdbx_description
1 polymer ?
#
loop_
_entity_poly.entity_id
_entity_poly.type
_entity_poly.pdbx_seq_one_letter_code
_entity_poly.pdbx_strand_id
1 'polypeptide(L)'
;MEQRRQQTTSNSIHIYKGKQGLKTAFNDILHSATEYCVYGGTGNFTALVPAYQQFFEQERIKKQIVQRNLFCTSETREDAAHQTTKYLNPDHNLPFSFVVYNDNALINIFDDTPNVTIKIESPTLANAFTNFFNDLWGRQ
;
A
#
# COMPACT_ATOMS: atom_id res chain seq x y z
N MET A 1 -26.07 -34.29 -12.00
CA MET A 1 -26.20 -32.86 -11.64
C MET A 1 -25.01 -32.52 -10.77
N GLU A 2 -24.01 -31.88 -11.35
CA GLU A 2 -22.75 -31.53 -10.66
C GLU A 2 -22.99 -30.31 -9.77
N GLN A 3 -22.91 -30.47 -8.45
CA GLN A 3 -22.88 -29.33 -7.54
C GLN A 3 -21.50 -28.67 -7.63
N ARG A 4 -21.40 -27.56 -8.39
CA ARG A 4 -20.28 -26.63 -8.29
C ARG A 4 -20.24 -26.08 -6.86
N ARG A 5 -19.30 -26.57 -6.06
CA ARG A 5 -18.92 -26.00 -4.77
C ARG A 5 -18.42 -24.58 -5.05
N GLN A 6 -19.23 -23.57 -4.77
CA GLN A 6 -18.76 -22.18 -4.75
C GLN A 6 -17.66 -22.11 -3.67
N GLN A 7 -16.42 -21.87 -4.08
CA GLN A 7 -15.39 -21.44 -3.14
C GLN A 7 -15.82 -20.07 -2.64
N THR A 8 -16.41 -20.01 -1.45
CA THR A 8 -16.55 -18.76 -0.70
C THR A 8 -15.14 -18.23 -0.44
N THR A 9 -14.70 -17.24 -1.21
CA THR A 9 -13.56 -16.39 -0.87
C THR A 9 -13.90 -15.71 0.46
N SER A 10 -13.40 -16.27 1.57
CA SER A 10 -13.63 -15.70 2.89
C SER A 10 -12.81 -14.42 2.99
N ASN A 11 -13.48 -13.27 3.10
CA ASN A 11 -12.81 -12.03 3.45
C ASN A 11 -12.16 -12.18 4.84
N SER A 12 -10.97 -11.62 5.02
CA SER A 12 -10.25 -11.64 6.31
C SER A 12 -9.70 -10.26 6.65
N ILE A 13 -9.51 -10.01 7.95
CA ILE A 13 -8.90 -8.78 8.45
C ILE A 13 -7.80 -9.15 9.42
N HIS A 14 -6.61 -8.59 9.21
CA HIS A 14 -5.46 -8.74 10.09
C HIS A 14 -5.01 -7.38 10.60
N ILE A 15 -4.78 -7.29 11.91
CA ILE A 15 -4.31 -6.06 12.56
C ILE A 15 -2.88 -6.27 13.01
N TYR A 16 -1.97 -5.50 12.44
CA TYR A 16 -0.56 -5.50 12.75
C TYR A 16 -0.21 -4.24 13.55
N LYS A 17 0.50 -4.40 14.67
CA LYS A 17 0.85 -3.29 15.57
C LYS A 17 2.36 -3.06 15.62
N GLY A 18 2.75 -1.80 15.70
CA GLY A 18 4.13 -1.38 15.85
C GLY A 18 4.96 -1.56 14.57
N LYS A 19 6.25 -1.22 14.68
CA LYS A 19 7.21 -1.28 13.57
C LYS A 19 7.31 -2.68 12.97
N GLN A 20 7.32 -3.72 13.80
CA GLN A 20 7.42 -5.10 13.32
C GLN A 20 6.14 -5.52 12.58
N GLY A 21 4.97 -5.13 13.07
CA GLY A 21 3.71 -5.39 12.39
C GLY A 21 3.65 -4.76 11.00
N LEU A 22 4.05 -3.49 10.88
CA LEU A 22 4.16 -2.79 9.60
C LEU A 22 5.07 -3.54 8.62
N LYS A 23 6.26 -3.94 9.08
CA LYS A 23 7.22 -4.72 8.28
C LYS A 23 6.64 -6.05 7.83
N THR A 24 5.91 -6.75 8.69
CA THR A 24 5.24 -8.00 8.32
C THR A 24 4.23 -7.78 7.20
N ALA A 25 3.39 -6.74 7.29
CA ALA A 25 2.41 -6.42 6.26
C ALA A 25 3.07 -6.02 4.93
N PHE A 26 4.14 -5.24 4.95
CA PHE A 26 4.86 -4.84 3.73
C PHE A 26 5.69 -5.98 3.15
N ASN A 27 6.26 -6.86 3.96
CA ASN A 27 6.95 -8.04 3.45
C ASN A 27 6.02 -8.90 2.58
N ASP A 28 4.72 -8.97 2.89
CA ASP A 28 3.76 -9.71 2.05
C ASP A 28 3.71 -9.20 0.60
N ILE A 29 3.87 -7.89 0.39
CA ILE A 29 3.99 -7.27 -0.94
C ILE A 29 5.23 -7.82 -1.67
N LEU A 30 6.39 -7.88 -1.00
CA LEU A 30 7.63 -8.44 -1.59
C LEU A 30 7.53 -9.93 -1.93
N HIS A 31 6.62 -10.67 -1.29
CA HIS A 31 6.43 -12.09 -1.53
C HIS A 31 5.41 -12.39 -2.64
N SER A 32 4.39 -11.54 -2.82
CA SER A 32 3.21 -11.89 -3.62
C SER A 32 2.85 -10.91 -4.73
N ALA A 33 3.29 -9.66 -4.67
CA ALA A 33 2.86 -8.62 -5.61
C ALA A 33 3.80 -8.50 -6.81
N THR A 34 3.24 -8.20 -7.97
CA THR A 34 3.97 -7.70 -9.15
C THR A 34 3.81 -6.19 -9.32
N GLU A 35 2.72 -5.64 -8.79
CA GLU A 35 2.44 -4.20 -8.71
C GLU A 35 1.74 -3.89 -7.37
N TYR A 36 1.97 -2.68 -6.85
CA TYR A 36 1.12 -2.10 -5.81
C TYR A 36 0.95 -0.59 -5.99
N CYS A 37 -0.17 -0.08 -5.50
CA CYS A 37 -0.48 1.35 -5.51
C CYS A 37 -0.53 1.91 -4.09
N VAL A 38 -0.02 3.12 -3.90
CA VAL A 38 -0.01 3.84 -2.61
C VAL A 38 -0.73 5.17 -2.75
N TYR A 39 -1.71 5.44 -1.87
CA TYR A 39 -2.39 6.74 -1.78
C TYR A 39 -2.19 7.36 -0.38
N GLY A 40 -1.98 8.67 -0.33
CA GLY A 40 -1.94 9.45 0.92
C GLY A 40 -0.60 9.49 1.66
N GLY A 41 0.44 8.82 1.15
CA GLY A 41 1.76 8.80 1.80
C GLY A 41 2.44 10.18 1.86
N THR A 42 2.97 10.55 3.02
CA THR A 42 3.67 11.83 3.28
C THR A 42 5.05 11.64 3.94
N GLY A 43 5.68 10.48 3.78
CA GLY A 43 7.01 10.19 4.32
C GLY A 43 7.04 9.47 5.68
N ASN A 44 5.87 9.29 6.32
CA ASN A 44 5.75 8.63 7.63
C ASN A 44 6.36 7.22 7.69
N PHE A 45 6.27 6.44 6.60
CA PHE A 45 6.88 5.12 6.51
C PHE A 45 8.41 5.18 6.65
N THR A 46 9.06 6.10 5.91
CA THR A 46 10.51 6.31 5.97
C THR A 46 10.94 6.82 7.34
N ALA A 47 10.19 7.75 7.94
CA ALA A 47 10.50 8.26 9.28
C ALA A 47 10.40 7.17 10.36
N LEU A 48 9.40 6.29 10.25
CA LEU A 48 9.14 5.27 11.26
C LEU A 48 10.14 4.08 11.19
N VAL A 49 10.52 3.66 9.98
CA VAL A 49 11.35 2.48 9.74
C VAL A 49 12.43 2.71 8.63
N PRO A 50 13.36 3.67 8.78
CA PRO A 50 14.25 4.11 7.71
C PRO A 50 15.15 3.00 7.14
N ALA A 51 15.76 2.19 8.00
CA ALA A 51 16.59 1.06 7.55
C ALA A 51 15.77 -0.01 6.81
N TYR A 52 14.51 -0.20 7.19
CA TYR A 52 13.64 -1.14 6.49
C TYR A 52 13.12 -0.55 5.17
N GLN A 53 12.86 0.75 5.08
CA GLN A 53 12.53 1.40 3.81
C GLN A 53 13.62 1.16 2.77
N GLN A 54 14.89 1.34 3.15
CA GLN A 54 16.02 1.08 2.26
C GLN A 54 16.06 -0.39 1.80
N PHE A 55 15.92 -1.33 2.73
CA PHE A 55 15.85 -2.77 2.41
C PHE A 55 14.67 -3.10 1.48
N PHE A 56 13.48 -2.61 1.82
CA PHE A 56 12.25 -2.86 1.09
C PHE A 56 12.34 -2.34 -0.35
N GLU A 57 12.88 -1.14 -0.53
CA GLU A 57 13.10 -0.55 -1.84
C GLU A 57 14.10 -1.36 -2.68
N GLN A 58 15.22 -1.78 -2.10
CA GLN A 58 16.20 -2.62 -2.78
C GLN A 58 15.59 -3.95 -3.24
N GLU A 59 14.84 -4.62 -2.36
CA GLU A 59 14.19 -5.90 -2.70
C GLU A 59 13.07 -5.72 -3.73
N ARG A 60 12.28 -4.65 -3.62
CA ARG A 60 11.23 -4.30 -4.60
C ARG A 60 11.84 -4.10 -5.99
N ILE A 61 12.93 -3.33 -6.10
CA ILE A 61 13.64 -3.07 -7.36
C ILE A 61 14.20 -4.38 -7.93
N LYS A 62 14.87 -5.18 -7.10
CA LYS A 62 15.42 -6.49 -7.50
C LYS A 62 14.35 -7.44 -8.05
N LYS A 63 13.15 -7.39 -7.47
CA LYS A 63 11.98 -8.17 -7.90
C LYS A 63 11.17 -7.51 -9.02
N GLN A 64 11.59 -6.34 -9.48
CA GLN A 64 10.91 -5.52 -10.50
C GLN A 64 9.44 -5.25 -10.20
N ILE A 65 9.09 -5.14 -8.92
CA ILE A 65 7.71 -4.86 -8.51
C ILE A 65 7.40 -3.40 -8.83
N VAL A 66 6.35 -3.18 -9.63
CA VAL A 66 5.91 -1.84 -10.04
C VAL A 66 5.24 -1.13 -8.86
N GLN A 67 5.58 0.14 -8.68
CA GLN A 67 5.00 0.98 -7.64
C GLN A 67 4.40 2.24 -8.25
N ARG A 68 3.11 2.48 -7.99
CA ARG A 68 2.45 3.74 -8.34
C ARG A 68 2.04 4.49 -7.08
N ASN A 69 2.50 5.74 -6.96
CA ASN A 69 2.26 6.57 -5.78
C ASN A 69 1.41 7.80 -6.13
N LEU A 70 0.33 8.00 -5.39
CA LEU A 70 -0.40 9.26 -5.29
C LEU A 70 -0.14 9.86 -3.91
N PHE A 71 0.84 10.77 -3.85
CA PHE A 71 1.18 11.42 -2.58
C PHE A 71 0.46 12.74 -2.38
N CYS A 72 0.12 12.99 -1.13
CA CYS A 72 -0.65 14.13 -0.67
C CYS A 72 0.29 15.14 -0.02
N THR A 73 1.23 15.69 -0.80
CA THR A 73 2.28 16.59 -0.32
C THR A 73 2.72 17.54 -1.43
N SER A 74 3.20 18.72 -1.04
CA SER A 74 3.87 19.66 -1.94
C SER A 74 5.33 19.29 -2.22
N GLU A 75 5.92 18.39 -1.41
CA GLU A 75 7.30 17.96 -1.59
C GLU A 75 7.41 16.89 -2.67
N THR A 76 8.20 17.19 -3.69
CA THR A 76 8.49 16.24 -4.77
C THR A 76 9.81 15.53 -4.53
N ARG A 77 9.89 14.29 -5.04
CA ARG A 77 11.08 13.45 -5.03
C ARG A 77 11.23 12.73 -6.36
N GLU A 78 12.46 12.40 -6.71
CA GLU A 78 12.75 11.57 -7.88
C GLU A 78 12.21 10.15 -7.67
N ASP A 79 11.76 9.56 -8.77
CA ASP A 79 11.28 8.19 -8.76
C ASP A 79 12.45 7.20 -8.76
N ALA A 80 12.33 6.18 -7.91
CA ALA A 80 13.20 5.01 -7.97
C ALA A 80 12.85 4.13 -9.18
N ALA A 81 13.69 3.14 -9.49
CA ALA A 81 13.45 2.21 -10.58
C ALA A 81 12.09 1.48 -10.43
N HIS A 82 11.30 1.38 -11.49
CA HIS A 82 9.94 0.81 -11.48
C HIS A 82 8.96 1.53 -10.55
N GLN A 83 9.23 2.79 -10.20
CA GLN A 83 8.30 3.65 -9.48
C GLN A 83 7.77 4.73 -10.41
N THR A 84 6.51 5.12 -10.22
CA THR A 84 5.97 6.36 -10.77
C THR A 84 5.20 7.08 -9.67
N THR A 85 5.53 8.35 -9.44
CA THR A 85 4.87 9.16 -8.42
C THR A 85 4.18 10.36 -9.06
N LYS A 86 2.90 10.53 -8.73
CA LYS A 86 2.16 11.77 -8.97
C LYS A 86 1.81 12.41 -7.63
N TYR A 87 1.72 13.73 -7.64
CA TYR A 87 1.54 14.54 -6.44
C TYR A 87 0.20 15.24 -6.50
N LEU A 88 -0.63 14.95 -5.52
CA LEU A 88 -1.84 15.68 -5.23
C LEU A 88 -1.47 16.80 -4.25
N ASN A 89 -2.06 17.98 -4.44
CA ASN A 89 -1.94 19.08 -3.49
C ASN A 89 -3.23 19.20 -2.68
N PRO A 90 -3.43 18.41 -1.62
CA PRO A 90 -4.62 18.53 -0.80
C PRO A 90 -4.47 19.65 0.21
N ASP A 91 -5.59 20.28 0.53
CA ASP A 91 -5.73 21.22 1.66
C ASP A 91 -5.47 20.55 3.03
N HIS A 92 -5.27 19.23 3.07
CA HIS A 92 -5.14 18.43 4.28
C HIS A 92 -4.08 17.32 4.15
N ASN A 93 -3.21 17.22 5.16
CA ASN A 93 -2.30 16.09 5.34
C ASN A 93 -3.09 14.86 5.83
N LEU A 94 -2.93 13.71 5.18
CA LEU A 94 -3.60 12.47 5.58
C LEU A 94 -2.73 11.74 6.61
N PRO A 95 -3.22 11.45 7.84
CA PRO A 95 -2.46 10.73 8.87
C PRO A 95 -2.36 9.21 8.57
N PHE A 96 -2.87 8.78 7.43
CA PHE A 96 -2.86 7.40 7.00
C PHE A 96 -2.47 7.27 5.53
N SER A 97 -2.02 6.08 5.15
CA SER A 97 -1.91 5.69 3.74
C SER A 97 -2.74 4.45 3.43
N PHE A 98 -3.26 4.41 2.21
CA PHE A 98 -3.84 3.20 1.65
C PHE A 98 -2.86 2.56 0.68
N VAL A 99 -2.71 1.25 0.77
CA VAL A 99 -1.92 0.46 -0.17
C VAL A 99 -2.81 -0.63 -0.74
N VAL A 100 -2.78 -0.86 -2.05
CA VAL A 100 -3.54 -1.93 -2.70
C VAL A 100 -2.64 -2.75 -3.60
N TYR A 101 -2.77 -4.08 -3.52
CA TYR A 101 -2.03 -5.06 -4.31
C TYR A 101 -2.79 -6.39 -4.33
N ASN A 102 -2.81 -7.10 -5.46
CA ASN A 102 -3.59 -8.34 -5.61
C ASN A 102 -5.02 -8.16 -5.05
N ASP A 103 -5.50 -9.11 -4.24
CA ASP A 103 -6.79 -9.04 -3.54
C ASP A 103 -6.69 -8.41 -2.13
N ASN A 104 -5.64 -7.63 -1.86
CA ASN A 104 -5.34 -7.08 -0.54
C ASN A 104 -5.36 -5.55 -0.53
N ALA A 105 -5.86 -4.98 0.57
CA ALA A 105 -5.72 -3.58 0.91
C ALA A 105 -5.05 -3.42 2.27
N LEU A 106 -4.12 -2.48 2.41
CA LEU A 106 -3.57 -2.03 3.69
C LEU A 106 -4.05 -0.63 4.00
N ILE A 107 -4.40 -0.41 5.27
CA ILE A 107 -4.57 0.91 5.85
C ILE A 107 -3.46 1.07 6.88
N ASN A 108 -2.52 1.99 6.63
CA ASN A 108 -1.44 2.29 7.55
C ASN A 108 -1.78 3.57 8.30
N ILE A 109 -1.95 3.48 9.61
CA ILE A 109 -2.20 4.60 10.51
C ILE A 109 -0.90 4.87 11.26
N PHE A 110 -0.30 6.02 10.98
CA PHE A 110 1.00 6.40 11.52
C PHE A 110 0.80 7.29 12.76
N ASP A 111 0.39 6.67 13.86
CA ASP A 111 0.30 7.33 15.17
C ASP A 111 1.52 7.00 16.06
N ASP A 112 1.79 7.87 17.04
CA ASP A 112 2.90 7.72 17.99
C ASP A 112 2.74 6.51 18.94
N THR A 113 1.59 5.83 18.98
CA THR A 113 1.33 4.73 19.94
C THR A 113 0.43 3.60 19.44
N PRO A 114 0.95 2.36 19.45
CA PRO A 114 1.83 1.93 18.37
C PRO A 114 1.14 2.13 17.00
N ASN A 115 1.91 2.46 15.96
CA ASN A 115 1.38 2.50 14.59
C ASN A 115 0.59 1.22 14.26
N VAL A 116 -0.49 1.35 13.51
CA VAL A 116 -1.39 0.25 13.17
C VAL A 116 -1.42 0.08 11.67
N THR A 117 -1.20 -1.15 11.20
CA THR A 117 -1.50 -1.54 9.83
C THR A 117 -2.65 -2.53 9.84
N ILE A 118 -3.74 -2.19 9.17
CA ILE A 118 -4.89 -3.06 8.96
C ILE A 118 -4.76 -3.65 7.56
N LYS A 119 -4.58 -4.97 7.45
CA LYS A 119 -4.67 -5.68 6.18
C LYS A 119 -6.08 -6.24 6.03
N ILE A 120 -6.69 -6.00 4.89
CA ILE A 120 -7.99 -6.53 4.51
C ILE A 120 -7.77 -7.37 3.26
N GLU A 121 -8.03 -8.67 3.37
CA GLU A 121 -8.00 -9.60 2.24
C GLU A 121 -9.43 -9.67 1.70
N SER A 122 -9.66 -8.96 0.60
CA SER A 122 -10.97 -8.90 -0.04
C SER A 122 -10.80 -8.44 -1.50
N PRO A 123 -11.03 -9.33 -2.48
CA PRO A 123 -10.98 -8.98 -3.89
C PRO A 123 -11.90 -7.80 -4.23
N THR A 124 -13.09 -7.75 -3.61
CA THR A 124 -14.06 -6.67 -3.81
C THR A 124 -13.52 -5.33 -3.35
N LEU A 125 -12.91 -5.26 -2.15
CA LEU A 125 -12.36 -4.00 -1.64
C LEU A 125 -11.10 -3.57 -2.41
N ALA A 126 -10.20 -4.52 -2.72
CA ALA A 126 -9.00 -4.24 -3.49
C ALA A 126 -9.35 -3.69 -4.88
N ASN A 127 -10.33 -4.27 -5.56
CA ASN A 127 -10.82 -3.76 -6.84
C ASN A 127 -11.42 -2.35 -6.71
N ALA A 128 -12.24 -2.10 -5.68
CA ALA A 128 -12.83 -0.78 -5.45
C ALA A 128 -11.75 0.30 -5.21
N PHE A 129 -10.75 0.00 -4.38
CA PHE A 129 -9.65 0.93 -4.10
C PHE A 129 -8.73 1.12 -5.31
N THR A 130 -8.51 0.09 -6.11
CA THR A 130 -7.76 0.19 -7.37
C THR A 130 -8.48 1.11 -8.36
N ASN A 131 -9.80 0.98 -8.50
CA ASN A 131 -10.59 1.87 -9.35
C ASN A 131 -10.54 3.32 -8.86
N PHE A 132 -10.71 3.54 -7.55
CA PHE A 132 -10.57 4.87 -6.96
C PHE A 132 -9.18 5.48 -7.21
N PHE A 133 -8.13 4.69 -7.03
CA PHE A 133 -6.77 5.10 -7.34
C PHE A 133 -6.62 5.47 -8.82
N ASN A 134 -7.10 4.63 -9.74
CA ASN A 134 -6.99 4.85 -11.18
C ASN A 134 -7.77 6.10 -11.64
N ASP A 135 -8.95 6.36 -11.06
CA ASP A 135 -9.74 7.56 -11.34
C ASP A 135 -8.97 8.84 -10.96
N LEU A 136 -8.29 8.83 -9.82
CA LEU A 136 -7.43 9.94 -9.40
C LEU A 136 -6.16 10.02 -10.25
N TRP A 137 -5.58 8.88 -10.58
CA TRP A 137 -4.37 8.77 -11.39
C TRP A 137 -4.56 9.33 -12.80
N GLY A 138 -5.73 9.08 -13.43
CA GLY A 138 -6.04 9.52 -14.79
C GLY A 138 -6.40 11.00 -14.91
N ARG A 139 -6.70 11.70 -13.80
CA ARG A 139 -7.01 13.13 -13.78
C ARG A 139 -5.77 14.03 -13.82
N GLN A 140 -4.58 13.47 -13.73
CA GLN A 140 -3.29 14.18 -13.76
C GLN A 140 -2.45 13.81 -14.98
#